data_AF-A0A957TDA4-F1
#
_entry.id   AF-A0A957TDA4-F1
#
_cell.length_a   1.000
_cell.length_b   1.000
_cell.length_c   1.000
_cell.angle_alpha   90.00
_cell.angle_beta   90.00
_cell.angle_gamma   90.00
#
_symmetry.space_group_name_H-M   'P 1'
#
loop_
_entity.id
_entity.type
_entity.pdbx_description
1 polymer ?
#
loop_
_entity_poly.entity_id
_entity_poly.type
_entity_poly.pdbx_seq_one_letter_code
_entity_poly.pdbx_strand_id
1 'polypeptide(L)'
;IPALAFLFAKSEKQEEDEESEQANASSFPFVFLLLTLGAILVLAPEFVYLRDQFGYRINTVFKFYYQAWILWSLVAAFGVGYVLQNMRGFANISTRVVMGLVIFCGLLYPVLGLMTKTNNFNPVYGFDLNDFARVQRENPDDAAGIEFLLTQPEGVVAEAVGGSYSYYGRVSTYTGYPTVLGWPGHEAQWRGGYELHGTRQQDIATLYSTARWDEARTIIDQYNIRYIFIGNLERATTAVNEEKFVLYLKPIFRQNGTVIYAAP
;
A
#
# COMPACT_ATOMS: atom_id res chain seq x y z
N ILE A 1 6.66 -31.30 -11.36
CA ILE A 1 6.45 -31.74 -9.96
C ILE A 1 7.72 -32.44 -9.48
N PRO A 2 8.70 -31.71 -8.92
CA PRO A 2 9.93 -32.30 -8.37
C PRO A 2 9.81 -32.68 -6.88
N ALA A 3 8.76 -32.22 -6.19
CA ALA A 3 8.63 -32.29 -4.73
C ALA A 3 8.35 -33.70 -4.14
N LEU A 4 8.06 -34.71 -4.97
CA LEU A 4 7.67 -36.05 -4.50
C LEU A 4 8.75 -37.12 -4.74
N ALA A 5 9.84 -36.80 -5.44
CA ALA A 5 10.88 -37.78 -5.76
C ALA A 5 11.60 -38.32 -4.50
N PHE A 6 11.71 -37.51 -3.45
CA PHE A 6 12.34 -37.89 -2.19
C PHE A 6 11.54 -38.93 -1.37
N LEU A 7 10.24 -39.13 -1.68
CA LEU A 7 9.41 -40.11 -0.96
C LEU A 7 9.67 -41.56 -1.39
N PHE A 8 10.38 -41.79 -2.50
CA PHE A 8 10.54 -43.12 -3.10
C PHE A 8 11.99 -43.56 -3.32
N ALA A 9 12.99 -42.77 -2.93
CA ALA A 9 14.38 -43.15 -3.08
C ALA A 9 14.75 -44.24 -2.06
N LYS A 10 14.93 -45.48 -2.53
CA LYS A 10 15.58 -46.54 -1.76
C LYS A 10 16.53 -47.33 -2.66
N SER A 11 17.82 -47.25 -2.29
CA SER A 11 18.84 -48.31 -2.38
C SER A 11 20.07 -48.01 -3.25
N GLU A 12 20.93 -47.08 -2.81
CA GLU A 12 22.41 -47.12 -3.00
C GLU A 12 23.12 -46.80 -1.66
N LYS A 13 22.74 -47.57 -0.63
CA LYS A 13 22.72 -47.16 0.77
C LYS A 13 24.05 -47.29 1.56
N GLN A 14 25.21 -47.23 0.92
CA GLN A 14 26.48 -47.39 1.67
C GLN A 14 27.61 -46.46 1.20
N GLU A 15 27.80 -46.27 -0.10
CA GLU A 15 28.70 -45.22 -0.62
C GLU A 15 28.02 -43.83 -0.56
N GLU A 16 26.71 -43.74 -0.79
CA GLU A 16 25.93 -42.50 -0.60
C GLU A 16 25.92 -42.03 0.86
N ASP A 17 25.96 -42.95 1.83
CA ASP A 17 25.89 -42.61 3.26
C ASP A 17 27.20 -41.92 3.71
N GLU A 18 28.37 -42.34 3.22
CA GLU A 18 29.66 -41.68 3.53
C GLU A 18 29.85 -40.35 2.78
N GLU A 19 29.49 -40.28 1.49
CA GLU A 19 29.54 -39.02 0.73
C GLU A 19 28.54 -37.99 1.28
N SER A 20 27.34 -38.41 1.69
CA SER A 20 26.33 -37.53 2.29
C SER A 20 26.72 -37.06 3.68
N GLU A 21 27.36 -37.88 4.52
CA GLU A 21 27.90 -37.45 5.81
C GLU A 21 29.00 -36.38 5.64
N GLN A 22 29.90 -36.57 4.68
CA GLN A 22 30.99 -35.63 4.41
C GLN A 22 30.48 -34.31 3.77
N ALA A 23 29.51 -34.39 2.85
CA ALA A 23 28.86 -33.23 2.26
C ALA A 23 28.03 -32.43 3.28
N ASN A 24 27.32 -33.12 4.19
CA ASN A 24 26.58 -32.48 5.27
C ASN A 24 27.52 -31.73 6.23
N ALA A 25 28.64 -32.35 6.64
CA ALA A 25 29.65 -31.72 7.49
C ALA A 25 30.20 -30.41 6.87
N SER A 26 30.36 -30.36 5.54
CA SER A 26 30.79 -29.14 4.84
C SER A 26 29.71 -28.04 4.74
N SER A 27 28.43 -28.42 4.84
CA SER A 27 27.29 -27.50 4.65
C SER A 27 26.85 -26.81 5.95
N PHE A 28 27.08 -27.43 7.11
CA PHE A 28 26.70 -26.88 8.42
C PHE A 28 27.22 -25.46 8.70
N PRO A 29 28.51 -25.13 8.43
CA PRO A 29 29.02 -23.78 8.66
C PRO A 29 28.21 -22.70 7.91
N PHE A 30 27.84 -23.00 6.66
CA PHE A 30 27.02 -22.10 5.86
C PHE A 30 25.60 -21.96 6.41
N VAL A 31 24.97 -23.07 6.80
CA VAL A 31 23.62 -23.05 7.41
C VAL A 31 23.61 -22.27 8.72
N PHE A 32 24.62 -22.45 9.59
CA PHE A 32 24.75 -21.68 10.83
C PHE A 32 25.03 -20.19 10.58
N LEU A 33 25.78 -19.86 9.53
CA LEU A 33 25.96 -18.47 9.10
C LEU A 33 24.61 -17.84 8.73
N LEU A 34 23.78 -18.50 7.91
CA LEU A 34 22.46 -18.00 7.53
C LEU A 34 21.53 -17.84 8.74
N LEU A 35 21.54 -18.82 9.65
CA LEU A 35 20.75 -18.78 10.88
C LEU A 35 21.15 -17.58 11.75
N THR A 36 22.45 -17.40 11.97
CA THR A 36 23.02 -16.32 12.78
C THR A 36 22.75 -14.97 12.14
N LEU A 37 22.94 -14.84 10.82
CA LEU A 37 22.65 -13.61 10.10
C LEU A 37 21.17 -13.25 10.21
N GLY A 38 20.25 -14.20 9.99
CA GLY A 38 18.82 -13.97 10.17
C GLY A 38 18.48 -13.51 11.60
N ALA A 39 19.10 -14.10 12.63
CA ALA A 39 18.92 -13.67 14.02
C ALA A 39 19.41 -12.24 14.25
N ILE A 40 20.56 -11.87 13.68
CA ILE A 40 21.07 -10.49 13.74
C ILE A 40 20.10 -9.53 13.04
N LEU A 41 19.56 -9.87 11.87
CA LEU A 41 18.62 -9.01 11.13
C LEU A 41 17.30 -8.81 11.90
N VAL A 42 16.87 -9.78 12.72
CA VAL A 42 15.67 -9.67 13.56
C VAL A 42 15.95 -8.86 14.83
N LEU A 43 17.11 -9.08 15.47
CA LEU A 43 17.47 -8.43 16.73
C LEU A 43 18.02 -7.02 16.55
N ALA A 44 18.76 -6.73 15.48
CA ALA A 44 19.39 -5.42 15.27
C ALA A 44 18.37 -4.26 15.27
N PRO A 45 17.19 -4.35 14.63
CA PRO A 45 16.18 -3.30 14.67
C PRO A 45 15.66 -2.94 16.08
N GLU A 46 15.86 -3.80 17.08
CA GLU A 46 15.48 -3.52 18.48
C GLU A 46 16.42 -2.49 19.13
N PHE A 47 17.68 -2.45 18.69
CA PHE A 47 18.72 -1.59 19.27
C PHE A 47 19.09 -0.43 18.36
N VAL A 48 19.07 -0.64 17.05
CA VAL A 48 19.48 0.36 16.04
C VAL A 48 18.44 0.39 14.93
N TYR A 49 17.79 1.54 14.77
CA TYR A 49 16.82 1.76 13.70
C TYR A 49 16.85 3.18 13.18
N LEU A 50 16.40 3.36 11.94
CA LEU A 50 16.18 4.67 11.36
C LEU A 50 14.86 5.22 11.87
N ARG A 51 14.92 6.36 12.59
CA ARG A 51 13.74 7.10 13.02
C ARG A 51 13.25 7.98 11.87
N ASP A 52 12.22 7.51 11.18
CA ASP A 52 11.54 8.25 10.11
C ASP A 52 10.26 8.93 10.62
N GLN A 53 9.42 9.38 9.67
CA GLN A 53 8.17 10.11 9.94
C GLN A 53 7.15 9.31 10.77
N PHE A 54 7.26 7.99 10.86
CA PHE A 54 6.40 7.18 11.74
C PHE A 54 6.83 7.25 13.22
N GLY A 55 8.05 7.71 13.50
CA GLY A 55 8.57 7.85 14.86
C GLY A 55 8.94 6.54 15.56
N TYR A 56 8.79 5.39 14.88
CA TYR A 56 9.08 4.06 15.39
C TYR A 56 9.88 3.23 14.37
N ARG A 57 10.39 2.08 14.80
CA ARG A 57 11.26 1.20 14.00
C ARG A 57 10.58 0.45 12.85
N ILE A 58 9.33 0.76 12.52
CA ILE A 58 8.49 -0.05 11.63
C ILE A 58 9.14 -0.30 10.26
N ASN A 59 9.68 0.72 9.61
CA ASN A 59 10.31 0.58 8.30
C ASN A 59 11.65 -0.15 8.36
N THR A 60 12.38 -0.04 9.48
CA THR A 60 13.59 -0.82 9.70
C THR A 60 13.23 -2.29 9.88
N VAL A 61 12.26 -2.60 10.75
CA VAL A 61 11.74 -3.95 10.94
C VAL A 61 11.29 -4.55 9.61
N PHE A 62 10.45 -3.85 8.84
CA PHE A 62 9.98 -4.36 7.55
C PHE A 62 11.13 -4.71 6.60
N LYS A 63 12.09 -3.80 6.38
CA LYS A 63 13.19 -4.01 5.43
C LYS A 63 14.09 -5.19 5.81
N PHE A 64 14.35 -5.38 7.10
CA PHE A 64 15.28 -6.40 7.59
C PHE A 64 14.60 -7.75 7.82
N TYR A 65 13.34 -7.77 8.28
CA TYR A 65 12.62 -9.01 8.56
C TYR A 65 12.37 -9.80 7.27
N TYR A 66 12.04 -9.16 6.15
CA TYR A 66 11.89 -9.87 4.87
C TYR A 66 13.14 -10.68 4.51
N GLN A 67 14.34 -10.12 4.73
CA GLN A 67 15.59 -10.82 4.47
C GLN A 67 15.80 -11.97 5.48
N ALA A 68 15.51 -11.74 6.76
CA ALA A 68 15.60 -12.78 7.79
C ALA A 68 14.71 -13.99 7.47
N TRP A 69 13.46 -13.76 7.05
CA TRP A 69 12.54 -14.82 6.65
C TRP A 69 13.07 -15.65 5.48
N ILE A 70 13.69 -15.02 4.48
CA ILE A 70 14.31 -15.74 3.35
C ILE A 70 15.45 -16.62 3.84
N LEU A 71 16.39 -16.07 4.63
CA LEU A 71 17.53 -16.83 5.16
C LEU A 71 17.07 -18.02 6.01
N TRP A 72 16.14 -17.79 6.93
CA TRP A 72 15.62 -18.83 7.81
C TRP A 72 14.76 -19.87 7.07
N SER A 73 14.13 -19.52 5.95
CA SER A 73 13.44 -20.51 5.11
C SER A 73 14.40 -21.54 4.51
N LEU A 74 15.59 -21.11 4.10
CA LEU A 74 16.65 -21.99 3.58
C LEU A 74 17.22 -22.88 4.69
N VAL A 75 17.47 -22.29 5.86
CA VAL A 75 17.91 -23.03 7.06
C VAL A 75 16.87 -24.08 7.45
N ALA A 76 15.58 -23.71 7.47
CA ALA A 76 14.50 -24.63 7.79
C ALA A 76 14.39 -25.76 6.75
N ALA A 77 14.51 -25.45 5.46
CA ALA A 77 14.49 -26.47 4.39
C ALA A 77 15.63 -27.48 4.54
N PHE A 78 16.86 -27.00 4.76
CA PHE A 78 18.01 -27.87 5.03
C PHE A 78 17.81 -28.70 6.31
N GLY A 79 17.42 -28.05 7.41
CA GLY A 79 17.21 -28.71 8.70
C GLY A 79 16.15 -29.81 8.64
N VAL A 80 15.05 -29.56 7.91
CA VAL A 80 14.02 -30.58 7.64
C VAL A 80 14.60 -31.76 6.88
N GLY A 81 15.35 -31.52 5.80
CA GLY A 81 16.00 -32.57 5.02
C GLY A 81 16.94 -33.43 5.87
N TYR A 82 17.82 -32.78 6.63
CA TYR A 82 18.77 -33.44 7.51
C TYR A 82 18.10 -34.29 8.59
N VAL A 83 17.07 -33.74 9.27
CA VAL A 83 16.34 -34.46 10.31
C VAL A 83 15.60 -35.67 9.74
N LEU A 84 14.99 -35.55 8.55
CA LEU A 84 14.29 -36.66 7.91
C LEU A 84 15.21 -37.81 7.47
N GLN A 85 16.45 -37.51 7.10
CA GLN A 85 17.46 -38.51 6.73
C GLN A 85 18.01 -39.25 7.96
N ASN A 86 18.23 -38.53 9.07
CA ASN A 86 18.97 -39.07 10.22
C ASN A 86 18.06 -39.66 11.31
N MET A 87 16.81 -39.23 11.42
CA MET A 87 15.87 -39.80 12.39
C MET A 87 15.34 -41.17 11.93
N ARG A 88 15.18 -42.09 12.88
CA ARG A 88 14.63 -43.44 12.65
C ARG A 88 13.50 -43.76 13.62
N GLY A 89 12.71 -44.78 13.29
CA GLY A 89 11.63 -45.29 14.14
C GLY A 89 10.52 -44.26 14.42
N PHE A 90 9.97 -44.30 15.64
CA PHE A 90 8.86 -43.45 16.06
C PHE A 90 9.15 -41.95 15.90
N ALA A 91 10.39 -41.53 16.13
CA ALA A 91 10.77 -40.13 16.09
C ALA A 91 10.79 -39.55 14.65
N ASN A 92 11.07 -40.38 13.63
CA ASN A 92 10.92 -39.95 12.23
C ASN A 92 9.43 -39.79 11.87
N ILE A 93 8.59 -40.73 12.32
CA ILE A 93 7.15 -40.68 12.10
C ILE A 93 6.57 -39.41 12.74
N SER A 94 6.90 -39.12 14.01
CA SER A 94 6.40 -37.92 14.68
C SER A 94 6.85 -36.64 13.98
N THR A 95 8.11 -36.54 13.56
CA THR A 95 8.61 -35.38 12.82
C THR A 95 7.88 -35.16 11.50
N ARG A 96 7.63 -36.22 10.71
CA ARG A 96 6.86 -36.13 9.47
C ARG A 96 5.43 -35.66 9.72
N VAL A 97 4.79 -36.17 10.77
CA VAL A 97 3.43 -35.76 11.16
C VAL A 97 3.41 -34.28 11.56
N VAL A 98 4.32 -33.85 12.44
CA VAL A 98 4.41 -32.45 12.89
C VAL A 98 4.67 -31.52 11.71
N MET A 99 5.61 -31.87 10.82
CA MET A 99 5.91 -31.08 9.64
C MET A 99 4.71 -31.01 8.68
N GLY A 100 4.03 -32.13 8.45
CA GLY A 100 2.80 -32.18 7.67
C GLY A 100 1.74 -31.26 8.24
N LEU A 101 1.56 -31.24 9.58
CA LEU A 101 0.66 -30.33 10.26
C LEU A 101 1.07 -28.85 10.11
N VAL A 102 2.35 -28.52 10.25
CA VAL A 102 2.84 -27.14 10.07
C VAL A 102 2.60 -26.65 8.65
N ILE A 103 2.93 -27.47 7.64
CA ILE A 103 2.68 -27.14 6.23
C ILE A 103 1.18 -27.00 5.98
N PHE A 104 0.37 -27.93 6.48
CA PHE A 104 -1.08 -27.88 6.37
C PHE A 104 -1.65 -26.57 6.96
N CYS A 105 -1.27 -26.22 8.19
CA CYS A 105 -1.67 -24.98 8.84
C CYS A 105 -1.24 -23.73 8.04
N GLY A 106 -0.01 -23.72 7.50
CA GLY A 106 0.48 -22.63 6.65
C GLY A 106 -0.33 -22.48 5.34
N LEU A 107 -0.77 -23.60 4.76
CA LEU A 107 -1.58 -23.61 3.54
C LEU A 107 -3.05 -23.22 3.77
N LEU A 108 -3.53 -23.14 5.03
CA LEU A 108 -4.87 -22.63 5.31
C LEU A 108 -5.03 -21.17 4.89
N TYR A 109 -4.00 -20.33 5.08
CA TYR A 109 -4.08 -18.90 4.75
C TYR A 109 -4.35 -18.63 3.27
N PRO A 110 -3.58 -19.15 2.29
CA PRO A 110 -3.87 -18.88 0.88
C PRO A 110 -5.24 -19.42 0.43
N VAL A 111 -5.73 -20.52 1.02
CA VAL A 111 -7.05 -21.09 0.68
C VAL A 111 -8.20 -20.25 1.27
N LEU A 112 -8.18 -20.01 2.58
CA LEU A 112 -9.26 -19.33 3.30
C LEU A 112 -9.20 -17.79 3.11
N GLY A 113 -7.99 -17.26 3.04
CA GLY A 113 -7.72 -15.84 2.83
C GLY A 113 -8.17 -15.37 1.45
N LEU A 114 -7.97 -16.19 0.41
CA LEU A 114 -8.43 -15.86 -0.95
C LEU A 114 -9.94 -15.66 -0.99
N MET A 115 -10.70 -16.56 -0.38
CA MET A 115 -12.17 -16.44 -0.34
C MET A 115 -12.61 -15.19 0.42
N THR A 116 -12.01 -14.91 1.57
CA THR A 116 -12.33 -13.70 2.34
C THR A 116 -11.97 -12.42 1.57
N LYS A 117 -10.79 -12.36 0.95
CA LYS A 117 -10.29 -11.16 0.24
C LYS A 117 -11.01 -10.87 -1.07
N THR A 118 -11.61 -11.88 -1.69
CA THR A 118 -12.36 -11.75 -2.95
C THR A 118 -13.86 -11.62 -2.73
N ASN A 119 -14.34 -11.55 -1.49
CA ASN A 119 -15.75 -11.67 -1.14
C ASN A 119 -16.38 -12.92 -1.76
N ASN A 120 -15.70 -14.06 -1.66
CA ASN A 120 -16.05 -15.33 -2.28
C ASN A 120 -16.27 -15.23 -3.80
N PHE A 121 -15.44 -14.43 -4.47
CA PHE A 121 -15.59 -14.09 -5.90
C PHE A 121 -17.00 -13.60 -6.25
N ASN A 122 -17.66 -12.93 -5.31
CA ASN A 122 -18.98 -12.35 -5.49
C ASN A 122 -18.94 -10.85 -5.16
N PRO A 123 -18.20 -10.05 -5.94
CA PRO A 123 -18.15 -8.61 -5.72
C PRO A 123 -19.55 -7.99 -5.90
N VAL A 124 -19.97 -7.16 -4.95
CA VAL A 124 -21.30 -6.52 -4.95
C VAL A 124 -21.61 -5.78 -6.26
N TYR A 125 -20.57 -5.27 -6.92
CA TYR A 125 -20.69 -4.47 -8.14
C TYR A 125 -20.20 -5.18 -9.40
N GLY A 126 -20.05 -6.51 -9.36
CA GLY A 126 -19.48 -7.28 -10.46
C GLY A 126 -17.96 -7.14 -10.57
N PHE A 127 -17.38 -7.84 -11.55
CA PHE A 127 -15.95 -7.81 -11.81
C PHE A 127 -15.62 -6.64 -12.74
N ASP A 128 -14.82 -5.71 -12.25
CA ASP A 128 -14.32 -4.58 -13.01
C ASP A 128 -12.90 -4.24 -12.55
N LEU A 129 -12.05 -3.85 -13.50
CA LEU A 129 -10.70 -3.35 -13.23
C LEU A 129 -10.65 -1.82 -13.29
N ASN A 130 -11.71 -1.18 -13.78
CA ASN A 130 -11.84 0.27 -13.82
C ASN A 130 -12.47 0.80 -12.53
N ASP A 131 -11.64 1.31 -11.61
CA ASP A 131 -12.13 1.91 -10.38
C ASP A 131 -13.02 3.15 -10.62
N PHE A 132 -12.92 3.82 -11.77
CA PHE A 132 -13.79 4.95 -12.08
C PHE A 132 -15.27 4.54 -12.20
N ALA A 133 -15.57 3.29 -12.57
CA ALA A 133 -16.94 2.77 -12.56
C ALA A 133 -17.53 2.73 -11.14
N ARG A 134 -16.70 2.55 -10.11
CA ARG A 134 -17.13 2.69 -8.71
C ARG A 134 -17.48 4.15 -8.41
N VAL A 135 -16.70 5.10 -8.88
CA VAL A 135 -16.96 6.54 -8.69
C VAL A 135 -18.25 6.97 -9.37
N GLN A 136 -18.48 6.55 -10.62
CA GLN A 136 -19.74 6.80 -11.34
C GLN A 136 -20.98 6.29 -10.58
N ARG A 137 -20.85 5.19 -9.83
CA ARG A 137 -21.95 4.63 -9.03
C ARG A 137 -22.12 5.29 -7.66
N GLU A 138 -21.01 5.46 -6.93
CA GLU A 138 -21.04 5.92 -5.54
C GLU A 138 -21.10 7.46 -5.43
N ASN A 139 -20.51 8.17 -6.39
CA ASN A 139 -20.43 9.63 -6.42
C ASN A 139 -20.66 10.16 -7.86
N PRO A 140 -21.87 9.96 -8.43
CA PRO A 140 -22.16 10.25 -9.84
C PRO A 140 -21.95 11.73 -10.23
N ASP A 141 -22.23 12.66 -9.33
CA ASP A 141 -22.04 14.10 -9.59
C ASP A 141 -20.56 14.48 -9.68
N ASP A 142 -19.71 13.86 -8.85
CA ASP A 142 -18.26 14.03 -8.92
C ASP A 142 -17.69 13.38 -10.18
N ALA A 143 -18.18 12.19 -10.53
CA ALA A 143 -17.79 11.48 -11.75
C ALA A 143 -18.05 12.32 -13.00
N ALA A 144 -19.25 12.90 -13.11
CA ALA A 144 -19.61 13.75 -14.23
C ALA A 144 -18.78 15.04 -14.28
N GLY A 145 -18.45 15.64 -13.13
CA GLY A 145 -17.55 16.78 -13.05
C GLY A 145 -16.12 16.44 -13.50
N ILE A 146 -15.62 15.27 -13.13
CA ILE A 146 -14.30 14.76 -13.54
C ILE A 146 -14.27 14.47 -15.05
N GLU A 147 -15.29 13.80 -15.58
CA GLU A 147 -15.43 13.55 -17.03
C GLU A 147 -15.51 14.86 -17.82
N PHE A 148 -16.23 15.86 -17.29
CA PHE A 148 -16.26 17.18 -17.87
C PHE A 148 -14.87 17.82 -17.88
N LEU A 149 -14.12 17.76 -16.77
CA LEU A 149 -12.76 18.31 -16.72
C LEU A 149 -11.83 17.68 -17.75
N LEU A 150 -11.94 16.37 -18.00
CA LEU A 150 -11.15 15.69 -19.05
C LEU A 150 -11.38 16.26 -20.47
N THR A 151 -12.46 17.00 -20.70
CA THR A 151 -12.71 17.72 -21.97
C THR A 151 -12.09 19.12 -22.02
N GLN A 152 -11.54 19.60 -20.91
CA GLN A 152 -10.92 20.91 -20.79
C GLN A 152 -9.40 20.80 -20.96
N PRO A 153 -8.68 21.93 -21.14
CA PRO A 153 -7.22 21.91 -21.11
C PRO A 153 -6.70 21.61 -19.71
N GLU A 154 -5.53 20.98 -19.61
CA GLU A 154 -4.86 20.73 -18.34
C GLU A 154 -4.67 22.03 -17.53
N GLY A 155 -4.83 21.94 -16.21
CA GLY A 155 -4.59 23.03 -15.28
C GLY A 155 -4.71 22.60 -13.83
N VAL A 156 -4.17 23.41 -12.92
CA VAL A 156 -4.18 23.10 -11.49
C VAL A 156 -5.61 23.10 -10.95
N VAL A 157 -5.99 22.02 -10.29
CA VAL A 157 -7.29 21.90 -9.63
C VAL A 157 -7.18 22.19 -8.13
N ALA A 158 -8.10 22.99 -7.62
CA ALA A 158 -8.41 23.05 -6.20
C ALA A 158 -9.49 22.00 -5.90
N GLU A 159 -9.17 21.10 -5.00
CA GLU A 159 -10.09 20.14 -4.40
C GLU A 159 -9.84 20.05 -2.89
N ALA A 160 -10.77 19.47 -2.14
CA ALA A 160 -10.65 19.31 -0.70
C ALA A 160 -9.38 18.52 -0.33
N VAL A 161 -8.69 18.99 0.71
CA VAL A 161 -7.53 18.31 1.30
C VAL A 161 -7.99 17.44 2.47
N GLY A 162 -7.58 16.17 2.49
CA GLY A 162 -7.94 15.22 3.54
C GLY A 162 -6.92 14.10 3.76
N GLY A 163 -7.28 13.15 4.63
CA GLY A 163 -6.36 12.12 5.12
C GLY A 163 -6.02 11.03 4.09
N SER A 164 -4.92 10.30 4.33
CA SER A 164 -4.51 9.18 3.49
C SER A 164 -5.53 8.04 3.44
N TYR A 165 -5.56 7.30 2.32
CA TYR A 165 -6.46 6.15 2.10
C TYR A 165 -7.94 6.50 2.17
N SER A 166 -8.30 7.68 1.69
CA SER A 166 -9.67 8.21 1.70
C SER A 166 -10.11 8.61 0.29
N TYR A 167 -11.33 9.13 0.14
CA TYR A 167 -11.83 9.61 -1.16
C TYR A 167 -11.30 11.01 -1.54
N TYR A 168 -10.48 11.65 -0.71
CA TYR A 168 -9.87 12.95 -1.03
C TYR A 168 -8.81 12.81 -2.14
N GLY A 169 -8.50 13.88 -2.88
CA GLY A 169 -7.58 13.81 -4.03
C GLY A 169 -8.16 13.10 -5.26
N ARG A 170 -9.47 12.83 -5.27
CA ARG A 170 -10.17 12.13 -6.35
C ARG A 170 -10.06 12.86 -7.68
N VAL A 171 -10.14 14.19 -7.69
CA VAL A 171 -10.27 14.94 -8.94
C VAL A 171 -8.97 14.86 -9.70
N SER A 172 -7.84 15.20 -9.06
CA SER A 172 -6.50 15.03 -9.63
C SER A 172 -6.16 13.57 -9.97
N THR A 173 -6.57 12.61 -9.14
CA THR A 173 -6.33 11.18 -9.41
C THR A 173 -6.95 10.74 -10.74
N TYR A 174 -8.22 11.07 -11.00
CA TYR A 174 -8.91 10.59 -12.20
C TYR A 174 -8.77 11.50 -13.42
N THR A 175 -8.48 12.80 -13.24
CA THR A 175 -8.20 13.71 -14.36
C THR A 175 -6.75 13.66 -14.82
N GLY A 176 -5.82 13.28 -13.92
CA GLY A 176 -4.39 13.45 -14.13
C GLY A 176 -3.89 14.90 -13.94
N TYR A 177 -4.78 15.84 -13.60
CA TYR A 177 -4.41 17.24 -13.42
C TYR A 177 -3.67 17.45 -12.10
N PRO A 178 -2.69 18.38 -12.05
CA PRO A 178 -2.02 18.71 -10.80
C PRO A 178 -3.02 19.32 -9.81
N THR A 179 -2.87 18.99 -8.52
CA THR A 179 -3.60 19.64 -7.42
C THR A 179 -2.63 20.41 -6.52
N VAL A 180 -3.13 21.40 -5.79
CA VAL A 180 -2.31 22.21 -4.87
C VAL A 180 -1.71 21.35 -3.76
N LEU A 181 -2.49 20.40 -3.21
CA LEU A 181 -2.03 19.46 -2.20
C LEU A 181 -2.89 18.18 -2.23
N GLY A 182 -2.24 17.03 -2.43
CA GLY A 182 -2.87 15.71 -2.33
C GLY A 182 -3.09 15.29 -0.87
N TRP A 183 -2.82 14.02 -0.53
CA TRP A 183 -2.88 13.56 0.87
C TRP A 183 -1.66 14.06 1.66
N PRO A 184 -1.81 14.96 2.66
CA PRO A 184 -0.68 15.56 3.33
C PRO A 184 0.24 14.53 3.99
N GLY A 185 -0.32 13.49 4.62
CA GLY A 185 0.46 12.43 5.25
C GLY A 185 1.38 11.70 4.28
N HIS A 186 0.91 11.37 3.08
CA HIS A 186 1.74 10.74 2.06
C HIS A 186 2.71 11.75 1.43
N GLU A 187 2.27 12.96 1.09
CA GLU A 187 3.19 13.98 0.58
C GLU A 187 4.37 14.21 1.55
N ALA A 188 4.11 14.27 2.87
CA ALA A 188 5.18 14.38 3.86
C ALA A 188 6.15 13.19 3.84
N GLN A 189 5.64 11.96 3.74
CA GLN A 189 6.48 10.76 3.67
C GLN A 189 7.40 10.75 2.44
N TRP A 190 6.90 11.18 1.29
CA TRP A 190 7.65 11.20 0.04
C TRP A 190 8.57 12.42 -0.12
N ARG A 191 8.33 13.49 0.66
CA ARG A 191 9.06 14.76 0.58
C ARG A 191 9.95 15.05 1.78
N GLY A 192 10.03 14.12 2.74
CA GLY A 192 10.91 14.23 3.91
C GLY A 192 10.34 15.04 5.07
N GLY A 193 9.07 15.42 5.03
CA GLY A 193 8.37 16.16 6.09
C GLY A 193 7.32 17.12 5.55
N TYR A 194 6.71 17.90 6.45
CA TYR A 194 5.64 18.86 6.14
C TYR A 194 6.15 20.24 5.72
N GLU A 195 7.46 20.51 5.83
CA GLU A 195 8.06 21.82 5.54
C GLU A 195 7.75 22.29 4.12
N LEU A 196 7.81 21.37 3.14
CA LEU A 196 7.51 21.67 1.74
C LEU A 196 6.02 21.86 1.45
N HIS A 197 5.12 21.43 2.33
CA HIS A 197 3.70 21.73 2.19
C HIS A 197 3.45 23.23 2.38
N GLY A 198 4.19 23.84 3.31
CA GLY A 198 4.01 25.24 3.68
C GLY A 198 2.59 25.50 4.14
N THR A 199 1.96 26.54 3.60
CA THR A 199 0.61 26.97 3.96
C THR A 199 -0.49 26.29 3.13
N ARG A 200 -0.14 25.44 2.14
CA ARG A 200 -1.09 24.90 1.13
C ARG A 200 -2.38 24.34 1.71
N GLN A 201 -2.31 23.53 2.77
CA GLN A 201 -3.52 22.97 3.39
C GLN A 201 -4.42 24.07 3.96
N GLN A 202 -3.84 25.03 4.66
CA GLN A 202 -4.57 26.17 5.23
C GLN A 202 -5.09 27.11 4.13
N ASP A 203 -4.31 27.29 3.07
CA ASP A 203 -4.70 28.13 1.93
C ASP A 203 -5.88 27.52 1.19
N ILE A 204 -5.90 26.21 0.94
CA ILE A 204 -7.08 25.55 0.34
C ILE A 204 -8.30 25.63 1.27
N ALA A 205 -8.13 25.44 2.58
CA ALA A 205 -9.21 25.64 3.53
C ALA A 205 -9.75 27.08 3.50
N THR A 206 -8.85 28.07 3.39
CA THR A 206 -9.18 29.50 3.32
C THR A 206 -9.88 29.84 2.01
N LEU A 207 -9.38 29.34 0.86
CA LEU A 207 -9.98 29.48 -0.46
C LEU A 207 -11.47 29.09 -0.43
N TYR A 208 -11.79 27.95 0.16
CA TYR A 208 -13.17 27.49 0.25
C TYR A 208 -14.02 28.29 1.26
N SER A 209 -13.48 28.62 2.44
CA SER A 209 -14.28 29.17 3.56
C SER A 209 -14.37 30.70 3.64
N THR A 210 -13.39 31.45 3.12
CA THR A 210 -13.40 32.93 3.22
C THR A 210 -14.59 33.53 2.47
N ALA A 211 -15.15 34.63 2.98
CA ALA A 211 -16.13 35.43 2.24
C ALA A 211 -15.47 36.49 1.33
N ARG A 212 -14.17 36.71 1.49
CA ARG A 212 -13.42 37.81 0.85
C ARG A 212 -12.83 37.37 -0.48
N TRP A 213 -13.21 38.04 -1.57
CA TRP A 213 -12.71 37.71 -2.91
C TRP A 213 -11.21 37.97 -3.08
N ASP A 214 -10.68 39.03 -2.47
CA ASP A 214 -9.26 39.37 -2.53
C ASP A 214 -8.37 38.29 -1.89
N GLU A 215 -8.81 37.68 -0.80
CA GLU A 215 -8.10 36.54 -0.18
C GLU A 215 -8.15 35.30 -1.07
N ALA A 216 -9.34 34.93 -1.57
CA ALA A 216 -9.52 33.80 -2.47
C ALA A 216 -8.68 33.97 -3.75
N ARG A 217 -8.71 35.16 -4.35
CA ARG A 217 -7.94 35.50 -5.55
C ARG A 217 -6.44 35.40 -5.31
N THR A 218 -5.95 35.87 -4.16
CA THR A 218 -4.52 35.75 -3.82
C THR A 218 -4.07 34.29 -3.83
N ILE A 219 -4.89 33.38 -3.29
CA ILE A 219 -4.59 31.94 -3.27
C ILE A 219 -4.68 31.32 -4.67
N ILE A 220 -5.70 31.70 -5.45
CA ILE A 220 -5.85 31.29 -6.86
C ILE A 220 -4.60 31.66 -7.66
N ASP A 221 -4.17 32.91 -7.57
CA ASP A 221 -3.01 33.44 -8.31
C ASP A 221 -1.70 32.79 -7.81
N GLN A 222 -1.55 32.61 -6.50
CA GLN A 222 -0.34 32.00 -5.89
C GLN A 222 -0.08 30.58 -6.39
N TYR A 223 -1.13 29.78 -6.58
CA TYR A 223 -1.01 28.38 -7.01
C TYR A 223 -1.35 28.16 -8.48
N ASN A 224 -1.62 29.23 -9.23
CA ASN A 224 -2.05 29.17 -10.63
C ASN A 224 -3.26 28.22 -10.82
N ILE A 225 -4.22 28.30 -9.90
CA ILE A 225 -5.41 27.44 -9.88
C ILE A 225 -6.25 27.79 -11.09
N ARG A 226 -6.57 26.79 -11.92
CA ARG A 226 -7.42 26.96 -13.09
C ARG A 226 -8.85 26.50 -12.84
N TYR A 227 -9.01 25.43 -12.05
CA TYR A 227 -10.31 24.83 -11.77
C TYR A 227 -10.55 24.76 -10.27
N ILE A 228 -11.68 25.31 -9.83
CA ILE A 228 -12.13 25.18 -8.44
C ILE A 228 -13.29 24.20 -8.44
N PHE A 229 -13.03 23.00 -7.92
CA PHE A 229 -14.01 21.94 -7.80
C PHE A 229 -14.74 22.09 -6.46
N ILE A 230 -16.07 22.04 -6.45
CA ILE A 230 -16.90 22.06 -5.24
C ILE A 230 -17.94 20.96 -5.32
N GLY A 231 -17.70 19.86 -4.59
CA GLY A 231 -18.60 18.72 -4.42
C GLY A 231 -18.92 18.46 -2.96
N ASN A 232 -19.26 17.22 -2.63
CA ASN A 232 -19.65 16.83 -1.27
C ASN A 232 -18.49 16.94 -0.28
N LEU A 233 -17.27 16.55 -0.69
CA LEU A 233 -16.11 16.62 0.21
C LEU A 233 -15.79 18.06 0.59
N GLU A 234 -15.74 18.98 -0.37
CA GLU A 234 -15.41 20.38 -0.09
C GLU A 234 -16.37 21.00 0.94
N ARG A 235 -17.67 20.69 0.84
CA ARG A 235 -18.72 21.15 1.78
C ARG A 235 -18.71 20.41 3.12
N ALA A 236 -18.26 19.16 3.16
CA ALA A 236 -18.16 18.40 4.39
C ALA A 236 -16.89 18.77 5.19
N THR A 237 -15.80 19.10 4.50
CA THR A 237 -14.52 19.47 5.11
C THR A 237 -14.51 20.90 5.61
N THR A 238 -15.17 21.81 4.89
CA THR A 238 -15.15 23.25 5.18
C THR A 238 -16.54 23.86 5.03
N ALA A 239 -16.81 24.93 5.78
CA ALA A 239 -17.99 25.75 5.57
C ALA A 239 -17.80 26.60 4.29
N VAL A 240 -18.00 25.98 3.12
CA VAL A 240 -17.74 26.61 1.83
C VAL A 240 -18.60 27.87 1.67
N ASN A 241 -17.95 29.01 1.45
CA ASN A 241 -18.61 30.25 1.05
C ASN A 241 -18.58 30.35 -0.47
N GLU A 242 -19.65 29.88 -1.13
CA GLU A 242 -19.75 29.86 -2.59
C GLU A 242 -20.09 31.24 -3.19
N GLU A 243 -20.66 32.17 -2.42
CA GLU A 243 -21.16 33.46 -2.91
C GLU A 243 -20.07 34.25 -3.65
N LYS A 244 -18.84 34.27 -3.11
CA LYS A 244 -17.70 34.92 -3.78
C LYS A 244 -17.39 34.30 -5.15
N PHE A 245 -17.48 32.98 -5.30
CA PHE A 245 -17.21 32.33 -6.58
C PHE A 245 -18.33 32.62 -7.58
N VAL A 246 -19.58 32.65 -7.12
CA VAL A 246 -20.74 33.01 -7.96
C VAL A 246 -20.63 34.44 -8.48
N LEU A 247 -20.14 35.38 -7.66
CA LEU A 247 -20.03 36.80 -8.03
C LEU A 247 -18.86 37.08 -8.99
N TYR A 248 -17.74 36.38 -8.83
CA TYR A 248 -16.48 36.74 -9.50
C TYR A 248 -15.97 35.73 -10.53
N LEU A 249 -16.48 34.48 -10.54
CA LEU A 249 -16.04 33.43 -11.44
C LEU A 249 -17.18 32.92 -12.32
N LYS A 250 -16.80 32.36 -13.48
CA LYS A 250 -17.75 31.70 -14.37
C LYS A 250 -17.88 30.22 -13.99
N PRO A 251 -19.08 29.72 -13.62
CA PRO A 251 -19.29 28.28 -13.52
C PRO A 251 -19.22 27.67 -14.93
N ILE A 252 -18.39 26.65 -15.09
CA ILE A 252 -18.21 25.94 -16.36
C ILE A 252 -18.90 24.57 -16.37
N PHE A 253 -19.22 24.04 -15.18
CA PHE A 253 -19.99 22.81 -14.99
C PHE A 253 -20.86 22.92 -13.74
N ARG A 254 -22.06 22.35 -13.80
CA ARG A 254 -22.96 22.22 -12.65
C ARG A 254 -23.85 20.99 -12.84
N GLN A 255 -23.86 20.11 -11.85
CA GLN A 255 -24.77 18.97 -11.77
C GLN A 255 -25.09 18.69 -10.30
N ASN A 256 -26.36 18.80 -9.93
CA ASN A 256 -26.85 18.53 -8.56
C ASN A 256 -25.95 19.15 -7.48
N GLY A 257 -25.16 18.32 -6.79
CA GLY A 257 -24.24 18.71 -5.72
C GLY A 257 -22.86 19.18 -6.17
N THR A 258 -22.48 19.06 -7.44
CA THR A 258 -21.13 19.39 -7.93
C THR A 258 -21.15 20.61 -8.84
N VAL A 259 -20.25 21.56 -8.58
CA VAL A 259 -20.01 22.75 -9.41
C VAL A 259 -18.52 22.95 -9.62
N ILE A 260 -18.15 23.37 -10.83
CA ILE A 260 -16.77 23.69 -11.19
C ILE A 260 -16.72 25.11 -11.73
N TYR A 261 -15.84 25.92 -11.15
CA TYR A 261 -15.55 27.28 -11.62
C TYR A 261 -14.22 27.30 -12.36
N ALA A 262 -14.17 28.06 -13.46
CA ALA A 262 -12.91 28.44 -14.09
C ALA A 262 -12.37 29.70 -13.42
N ALA A 263 -11.14 29.63 -12.92
CA ALA A 263 -10.38 30.79 -12.48
C ALA A 263 -9.79 31.53 -13.71
N PRO A 264 -9.57 32.85 -13.59
CA PRO A 264 -9.09 33.71 -14.66
C PRO A 264 -7.65 33.43 -15.11
#